data_AF-A0A8K0WX95-F1
#
_entry.id   AF-A0A8K0WX95-F1
#
_cell.length_a   1.000
_cell.length_b   1.000
_cell.length_c   1.000
_cell.angle_alpha   90.00
_cell.angle_beta   90.00
_cell.angle_gamma   90.00
#
_symmetry.space_group_name_H-M   'P 1'
#
loop_
_entity.id
_entity.type
_entity.pdbx_description
1 polymer ?
#
loop_
_entity_poly.entity_id
_entity_poly.type
_entity_poly.pdbx_seq_one_letter_code
_entity_poly.pdbx_strand_id
1 'polypeptide(L)'
;MSAPQSDAFKQAVIDSKKLTSKPGNDELLELYALYKIGTGEDIKTAPAPGMFDLKGKAKKNAWSAKVDEGLSAEEAQSKYVALVESLKASCGFDASKEPEQVGN
;
A
#
# COMPACT_ATOMS: atom_id res chain seq x y z
N MET A 1 -8.79 -16.90 5.40
CA MET A 1 -9.87 -15.92 5.64
C MET A 1 -9.21 -14.55 5.50
N SER A 2 -9.49 -13.80 4.44
CA SER A 2 -8.95 -12.43 4.30
C SER A 2 -9.49 -11.55 5.44
N ALA A 3 -8.69 -10.59 5.89
CA ALA A 3 -9.09 -9.69 6.97
C ALA A 3 -10.29 -8.82 6.53
N PRO A 4 -11.23 -8.48 7.43
CA PRO A 4 -12.30 -7.54 7.12
C PRO A 4 -11.69 -6.18 6.76
N GLN A 5 -11.97 -5.70 5.55
CA GLN A 5 -11.50 -4.41 5.05
C GLN A 5 -12.54 -3.33 5.33
N SER A 6 -12.16 -2.28 6.06
CA SER A 6 -13.00 -1.11 6.28
C SER A 6 -13.29 -0.36 4.97
N ASP A 7 -14.46 0.27 4.86
CA ASP A 7 -14.81 1.10 3.70
C ASP A 7 -13.83 2.25 3.48
N ALA A 8 -13.34 2.87 4.57
CA ALA A 8 -12.31 3.91 4.50
C ALA A 8 -11.03 3.41 3.81
N PHE A 9 -10.60 2.18 4.09
CA PHE A 9 -9.44 1.57 3.46
C PHE A 9 -9.67 1.32 1.97
N LYS A 10 -10.82 0.75 1.60
CA LYS A 10 -11.18 0.54 0.18
C LYS A 10 -11.19 1.86 -0.59
N GLN A 11 -11.77 2.90 0.01
CA GLN A 11 -11.77 4.24 -0.57
C GLN A 11 -10.35 4.80 -0.70
N ALA A 12 -9.53 4.70 0.34
CA ALA A 12 -8.14 5.13 0.29
C ALA A 12 -7.32 4.39 -0.79
N VAL A 13 -7.60 3.10 -1.03
CA VAL A 13 -6.95 2.31 -2.10
C VAL A 13 -7.34 2.82 -3.48
N ILE A 14 -8.59 3.24 -3.66
CA ILE A 14 -9.04 3.89 -4.90
C ILE A 14 -8.37 5.25 -5.01
N ASP A 15 -8.35 6.01 -3.92
CA ASP A 15 -7.86 7.38 -3.92
C ASP A 15 -6.35 7.48 -4.15
N SER A 16 -5.57 6.51 -3.65
CA SER A 16 -4.13 6.44 -3.89
C SER A 16 -3.78 6.29 -5.37
N LYS A 17 -4.69 5.71 -6.17
CA LYS A 17 -4.56 5.61 -7.64
C LYS A 17 -5.01 6.86 -8.37
N LYS A 18 -5.72 7.76 -7.69
CA LYS A 18 -6.23 9.04 -8.21
C LYS A 18 -5.34 10.23 -7.83
N LEU A 19 -4.21 9.98 -7.18
CA LEU A 19 -3.21 11.00 -6.91
C LEU A 19 -2.70 11.58 -8.24
N THR A 20 -2.62 12.90 -8.31
CA THR A 20 -2.19 13.60 -9.54
C THR A 20 -0.68 13.53 -9.73
N SER A 21 0.07 13.56 -8.63
CA SER A 21 1.51 13.33 -8.63
C SER A 21 1.86 11.95 -8.09
N LYS A 22 2.98 11.40 -8.58
CA LYS A 22 3.53 10.13 -8.10
C LYS A 22 4.16 10.33 -6.72
N PRO A 23 3.74 9.57 -5.69
CA PRO A 23 4.39 9.57 -4.38
C PRO A 23 5.87 9.18 -4.46
N GLY A 24 6.63 9.52 -3.41
CA GLY A 24 7.99 9.04 -3.23
C GLY A 24 8.05 7.50 -3.22
N ASN A 25 9.22 6.96 -3.56
CA ASN A 25 9.40 5.51 -3.59
C ASN A 25 9.15 4.88 -2.22
N ASP A 26 9.57 5.54 -1.14
CA ASP A 26 9.34 5.11 0.24
C ASP A 26 7.85 5.07 0.58
N GLU A 27 7.07 6.11 0.24
CA GLU A 27 5.62 6.10 0.44
C GLU A 27 4.92 5.00 -0.39
N LEU A 28 5.39 4.73 -1.61
CA LEU A 28 4.87 3.61 -2.41
C LEU A 28 5.16 2.25 -1.77
N LEU A 29 6.35 2.09 -1.19
CA LEU A 29 6.73 0.87 -0.47
C LEU A 29 5.90 0.70 0.81
N GLU A 30 5.63 1.79 1.52
CA GLU A 30 4.83 1.78 2.75
C GLU A 30 3.35 1.50 2.45
N LEU A 31 2.76 2.16 1.44
CA LEU A 31 1.41 1.84 0.95
C LEU A 31 1.30 0.36 0.58
N TYR A 32 2.29 -0.18 -0.13
CA TYR A 32 2.31 -1.60 -0.49
C TYR A 32 2.31 -2.50 0.75
N ALA A 33 3.22 -2.26 1.69
CA ALA A 33 3.34 -3.05 2.91
C ALA A 33 2.03 -3.05 3.73
N LEU A 34 1.49 -1.86 3.98
CA LEU A 34 0.25 -1.66 4.74
C LEU A 34 -0.95 -2.30 4.02
N TYR A 35 -1.01 -2.19 2.69
CA TYR A 35 -2.07 -2.84 1.92
C TYR A 35 -2.04 -4.35 2.09
N LYS A 36 -0.87 -4.98 1.95
CA LYS A 36 -0.74 -6.44 2.06
C LYS A 36 -1.15 -6.94 3.44
N ILE A 37 -0.70 -6.28 4.51
CA ILE A 37 -1.10 -6.61 5.89
C ILE A 37 -2.60 -6.37 6.11
N GLY A 38 -3.11 -5.22 5.66
CA GLY A 38 -4.52 -4.83 5.81
C GLY A 38 -5.47 -5.77 5.07
N THR A 39 -5.03 -6.40 3.98
CA THR A 39 -5.78 -7.44 3.25
C THR A 39 -5.71 -8.82 3.91
N GLY A 40 -4.83 -9.00 4.90
CA GLY A 40 -4.55 -10.28 5.55
C GLY A 40 -3.72 -11.23 4.67
N GLU A 41 -2.90 -10.69 3.77
CA GLU A 41 -1.96 -11.50 3.00
C GLU A 41 -0.76 -11.88 3.87
N ASP A 42 -0.27 -13.10 3.71
CA ASP A 42 0.85 -13.61 4.50
C ASP A 42 2.17 -13.45 3.73
N ILE A 43 3.15 -12.79 4.35
CA ILE A 43 4.44 -12.54 3.70
C ILE A 43 5.21 -13.83 3.36
N LYS A 44 4.93 -14.93 4.06
CA LYS A 44 5.55 -16.24 3.81
C LYS A 44 5.03 -16.90 2.55
N THR A 45 3.80 -16.58 2.12
CA THR A 45 3.24 -17.07 0.86
C THR A 45 3.66 -16.21 -0.33
N ALA A 46 4.20 -15.02 -0.07
CA ALA A 46 4.68 -14.12 -1.11
C ALA A 46 5.98 -14.66 -1.75
N PRO A 47 6.04 -14.72 -3.10
CA PRO A 47 7.23 -15.19 -3.81
C PRO A 47 8.46 -14.35 -3.43
N ALA A 48 9.58 -15.03 -3.20
CA ALA A 48 10.83 -14.33 -2.97
C ALA A 48 11.25 -13.58 -4.26
N PRO A 49 11.61 -12.29 -4.17
CA PRO A 49 12.10 -11.56 -5.33
C PRO A 49 13.40 -12.19 -5.82
N GLY A 50 13.57 -12.24 -7.14
CA GLY A 50 14.80 -12.76 -7.76
C GLY A 50 16.03 -11.91 -7.39
N MET A 51 17.23 -12.49 -7.56
CA MET A 51 18.52 -11.84 -7.22
C MET A 51 18.69 -10.44 -7.84
N PHE A 52 18.11 -10.21 -9.02
CA PHE A 52 18.21 -8.94 -9.76
C PHE A 52 17.00 -8.01 -9.55
N ASP A 53 15.97 -8.42 -8.80
CA ASP A 53 14.76 -7.64 -8.58
C ASP A 53 14.87 -6.76 -7.33
N LEU A 54 15.57 -5.64 -7.48
CA LEU A 54 15.80 -4.68 -6.39
C LEU A 54 14.49 -4.05 -5.88
N LYS A 55 13.51 -3.80 -6.78
CA LYS A 55 12.22 -3.20 -6.43
C LYS A 55 11.36 -4.17 -5.63
N GLY A 56 11.28 -5.42 -6.06
CA GLY A 56 10.59 -6.51 -5.37
C GLY A 56 11.24 -6.79 -4.02
N LYS A 57 12.59 -6.74 -3.94
CA LYS A 57 13.32 -6.82 -2.68
C LYS A 57 12.95 -5.69 -1.72
N ALA A 58 12.90 -4.44 -2.20
CA ALA A 58 12.49 -3.30 -1.39
C ALA A 58 11.04 -3.45 -0.90
N LYS A 59 10.10 -3.83 -1.78
CA LYS A 59 8.69 -4.08 -1.43
C LYS A 59 8.55 -5.16 -0.36
N LYS A 60 9.23 -6.29 -0.54
CA LYS A 60 9.21 -7.39 0.43
C LYS A 60 9.87 -6.99 1.75
N ASN A 61 10.94 -6.21 1.71
CA ASN A 61 11.61 -5.72 2.92
C ASN A 61 10.71 -4.77 3.71
N ALA A 62 10.10 -3.77 3.06
CA ALA A 62 9.16 -2.86 3.69
C ALA A 62 7.96 -3.60 4.30
N TRP A 63 7.41 -4.58 3.57
CA TRP A 63 6.34 -5.42 4.09
C TRP A 63 6.79 -6.25 5.29
N SER A 64 7.97 -6.89 5.22
CA SER A 64 8.51 -7.68 6.34
C SER A 64 8.71 -6.82 7.58
N ALA A 65 9.26 -5.61 7.42
CA ALA A 65 9.46 -4.70 8.54
C ALA A 65 8.15 -4.39 9.26
N LYS A 66 7.07 -4.10 8.51
CA LYS A 66 5.74 -3.86 9.10
C LYS A 66 5.12 -5.11 9.74
N VAL A 67 5.39 -6.30 9.21
CA VAL A 67 4.94 -7.57 9.81
C VAL A 67 5.70 -7.87 11.10
N ASP A 68 7.02 -7.65 11.13
CA ASP A 68 7.88 -7.80 12.32
C ASP A 68 7.49 -6.83 13.44
N GLU A 69 7.01 -5.63 13.09
CA GLU A 69 6.39 -4.70 14.04
C GLU A 69 5.11 -5.24 14.70
N GLY A 70 4.55 -6.35 14.20
CA GLY A 70 3.35 -6.97 14.75
C GLY A 70 2.06 -6.23 14.37
N LEU A 71 2.05 -5.47 13.27
CA LEU A 71 0.86 -4.74 12.84
C LEU A 71 -0.31 -5.69 12.57
N SER A 72 -1.43 -5.41 13.23
CA SER A 72 -2.71 -6.04 12.91
C SER A 72 -3.29 -5.47 11.61
N ALA A 73 -4.18 -6.23 10.96
CA ALA A 73 -4.83 -5.79 9.72
C ALA A 73 -5.57 -4.45 9.90
N GLU A 74 -6.25 -4.26 11.03
CA GLU A 74 -6.97 -3.01 11.36
C GLU A 74 -6.03 -1.80 11.51
N GLU A 75 -4.90 -1.99 12.18
CA GLU A 75 -3.89 -0.94 12.32
C GLU A 75 -3.26 -0.60 10.98
N ALA A 76 -2.95 -1.61 10.16
CA ALA A 76 -2.39 -1.42 8.84
C ALA A 76 -3.36 -0.63 7.94
N GLN A 77 -4.66 -0.95 7.99
CA GLN A 77 -5.70 -0.20 7.29
C GLN A 77 -5.77 1.25 7.76
N SER A 78 -5.73 1.48 9.07
CA SER A 78 -5.77 2.84 9.66
C SER A 78 -4.57 3.68 9.23
N LYS A 79 -3.35 3.11 9.30
CA LYS A 79 -2.14 3.77 8.81
C LYS A 79 -2.17 4.01 7.30
N TYR A 80 -2.73 3.08 6.53
CA TYR A 80 -2.86 3.25 5.09
C TYR A 80 -3.74 4.44 4.74
N VAL A 81 -4.89 4.59 5.41
CA VAL A 81 -5.79 5.74 5.23
C VAL A 81 -5.07 7.05 5.54
N ALA A 82 -4.40 7.12 6.70
CA ALA A 82 -3.65 8.32 7.11
C ALA A 82 -2.52 8.68 6.11
N LEU A 83 -1.81 7.68 5.60
CA LEU A 83 -0.78 7.89 4.59
C LEU A 83 -1.37 8.42 3.28
N VAL A 84 -2.46 7.83 2.79
CA VAL A 84 -3.13 8.30 1.58
C VAL A 84 -3.62 9.73 1.76
N GLU A 85 -4.21 10.09 2.90
CA GLU A 85 -4.63 11.48 3.17
C GLU A 85 -3.45 12.46 3.13
N SER A 86 -2.31 12.08 3.71
CA SER A 86 -1.07 12.88 3.65
C SER A 86 -0.56 13.03 2.22
N LEU A 87 -0.66 11.96 1.42
CA LEU A 87 -0.30 11.97 0.01
C LEU A 87 -1.27 12.81 -0.84
N LYS A 88 -2.56 12.81 -0.55
CA LYS A 88 -3.53 13.70 -1.22
C LYS A 88 -3.13 15.16 -1.01
N ALA A 89 -2.72 15.52 0.19
CA ALA A 89 -2.28 16.88 0.51
C ALA A 89 -0.95 17.26 -0.19
N SER A 90 -0.01 16.33 -0.27
CA SER A 90 1.33 16.61 -0.82
C SER A 90 1.42 16.44 -2.35
N CYS A 91 0.83 15.38 -2.89
CA CYS A 91 0.89 15.02 -4.30
C CYS A 91 -0.26 15.64 -5.11
N GLY A 92 -1.30 16.12 -4.45
CA GLY A 92 -2.57 16.50 -5.07
C GLY A 92 -3.46 15.27 -5.33
N PHE A 93 -4.77 15.48 -5.20
CA PHE A 93 -5.79 14.45 -5.39
C PHE A 93 -6.86 14.94 -6.34
N ASP A 94 -7.18 14.13 -7.34
CA ASP A 94 -8.24 14.43 -8.27
C ASP A 94 -9.30 13.32 -8.22
N ALA A 95 -10.42 13.61 -7.56
CA ALA A 95 -11.51 12.65 -7.41
C ALA A 95 -12.16 12.26 -8.74
N SER A 96 -12.09 13.16 -9.74
CA SER A 96 -12.65 13.03 -11.08
C SER A 96 -11.74 12.25 -12.03
N LYS A 97 -10.46 12.10 -11.68
CA LYS A 97 -9.51 11.26 -12.41
C LYS A 97 -9.95 9.81 -12.30
N GLU A 98 -10.23 9.19 -13.45
CA GLU A 98 -10.39 7.74 -13.52
C GLU A 98 -9.08 7.09 -13.09
N PRO A 99 -9.10 6.09 -12.19
CA PRO A 99 -7.87 5.44 -11.76
C PRO A 99 -7.21 4.84 -13.00
N GLU A 100 -6.10 5.44 -13.43
CA GLU A 100 -5.32 4.94 -14.56
C GLU A 100 -5.05 3.46 -14.30
N GLN A 101 -5.48 2.60 -15.22
CA GLN A 101 -5.08 1.21 -15.20
C GLN A 101 -3.56 1.20 -15.39
N VAL A 102 -2.82 1.06 -14.28
CA VAL A 102 -1.39 0.76 -14.33
C VAL A 102 -1.28 -0.62 -14.97
N GLY A 103 -1.16 -0.63 -16.29
CA GLY A 103 -0.98 -1.79 -17.13
C GLY A 103 -0.01 -1.46 -18.25
N ASN A 104 1.19 -2.05 -18.19
CA ASN A 104 1.50 -3.27 -18.93
C ASN A 104 2.76 -3.92 -18.34
#